data_AF-A0A6B3GM89-F1
#
_entry.id   AF-A0A6B3GM89-F1
#
_cell.length_a   1.000
_cell.length_b   1.000
_cell.length_c   1.000
_cell.angle_alpha   90.00
_cell.angle_beta   90.00
_cell.angle_gamma   90.00
#
_symmetry.space_group_name_H-M   'P 1'
#
loop_
_entity.id
_entity.type
_entity.pdbx_description
1 polymer ?
#
loop_
_entity_poly.entity_id
_entity_poly.type
_entity_poly.pdbx_seq_one_letter_code
_entity_poly.pdbx_strand_id
1 'polypeptide(L)' 'RAERDRLRTLVTTAHREGRRIRFWATPDVAGPERDAVWSELLAAGVDHLNTDDLAGLERFLRARSAPIP' A
#
# COMPACT_ATOMS: atom_id res chain seq x y z
N ARG A 1 -6.49 13.09 -9.00
CA ARG A 1 -5.03 12.94 -9.24
C ARG A 1 -4.21 13.54 -8.10
N ALA A 2 -4.56 14.75 -7.64
CA ALA A 2 -3.89 15.44 -6.53
C ALA A 2 -3.51 14.54 -5.33
N GLU A 3 -4.42 13.70 -4.83
CA GLU A 3 -4.09 12.85 -3.67
C GLU A 3 -3.02 11.78 -3.97
N ARG A 4 -3.04 11.19 -5.17
CA ARG A 4 -2.01 10.22 -5.59
C ARG A 4 -0.64 10.90 -5.75
N ASP A 5 -0.62 12.11 -6.29
CA ASP A 5 0.62 12.86 -6.49
C ASP A 5 1.21 13.31 -5.14
N ARG A 6 0.34 13.70 -4.20
CA ARG A 6 0.73 14.00 -2.82
C ARG A 6 1.29 12.77 -2.10
N LEU A 7 0.61 11.64 -2.20
CA LEU A 7 1.07 10.36 -1.64
C LEU A 7 2.47 10.01 -2.16
N ARG A 8 2.68 10.04 -3.47
CA ARG A 8 4.00 9.77 -4.08
C ARG A 8 5.07 10.76 -3.64
N THR A 9 4.72 12.04 -3.48
CA THR A 9 5.65 13.06 -2.99
C THR A 9 6.12 12.77 -1.56
N LEU A 10 5.20 12.31 -0.69
CA LEU A 10 5.55 11.93 0.69
C LEU A 10 6.49 10.72 0.71
N VAL A 11 6.16 9.67 -0.07
CA VAL A 11 6.99 8.46 -0.15
C VAL A 11 8.38 8.76 -0.68
N THR A 12 8.47 9.46 -1.81
CA THR A 12 9.77 9.82 -2.42
C THR A 12 10.61 10.72 -1.52
N THR A 13 9.99 11.63 -0.77
CA THR A 13 10.69 12.47 0.21
C THR A 13 11.27 11.63 1.35
N ALA A 14 10.48 10.70 1.92
CA ALA A 14 10.96 9.81 2.97
C ALA A 14 12.14 8.95 2.49
N HIS A 15 12.03 8.37 1.29
CA HIS A 15 13.10 7.55 0.69
C HIS A 15 14.37 8.35 0.40
N ARG A 16 14.25 9.58 -0.11
CA ARG A 16 15.40 10.48 -0.32
C ARG A 16 16.15 10.77 0.98
N GLU A 17 15.45 10.77 2.10
CA GLU A 17 16.01 10.98 3.43
C GLU A 17 16.47 9.68 4.10
N GLY A 18 16.45 8.55 3.38
CA GLY A 18 16.82 7.24 3.90
C GLY A 18 15.84 6.68 4.94
N ARG A 19 14.61 7.20 4.99
CA ARG A 19 13.57 6.78 5.93
C ARG A 19 12.61 5.80 5.27
N ARG A 20 12.11 4.86 6.07
CA ARG A 20 10.97 4.01 5.70
C ARG A 20 9.66 4.69 6.10
N ILE A 21 8.63 4.54 5.29
CA ILE A 21 7.31 5.14 5.51
C ILE A 21 6.23 4.06 5.62
N ARG A 22 5.27 4.30 6.51
CA ARG A 22 4.02 3.53 6.63
C ARG A 22 2.87 4.49 6.90
N PHE A 23 1.67 4.10 6.46
CA PHE A 23 0.44 4.83 6.72
C PHE A 23 -0.42 4.05 7.72
N TRP A 24 -1.12 4.77 8.59
CA TRP A 24 -2.03 4.24 9.60
C TRP A 24 -3.47 4.70 9.30
N ALA A 25 -4.45 4.14 10.01
CA ALA A 25 -5.89 4.38 9.76
C ALA A 25 -6.35 4.07 8.32
N THR A 26 -5.75 3.06 7.69
CA THR A 26 -6.29 2.47 6.47
C THR A 26 -7.52 1.62 6.80
N PRO A 27 -8.49 1.46 5.88
CA PRO A 27 -9.60 0.54 6.08
C PRO A 27 -9.07 -0.87 6.39
N ASP A 28 -9.52 -1.47 7.49
CA ASP A 28 -9.04 -2.80 7.90
C ASP A 28 -10.03 -3.92 7.56
N VAL A 29 -11.33 -3.57 7.49
CA VAL A 29 -12.39 -4.49 7.06
C VAL A 29 -12.14 -4.93 5.62
N ALA A 30 -12.16 -6.25 5.40
CA ALA A 30 -12.00 -6.83 4.08
C ALA A 30 -13.09 -6.34 3.12
N GLY A 31 -12.67 -5.81 1.98
CA GLY A 31 -13.56 -5.25 0.97
C GLY A 31 -12.82 -4.45 -0.09
N PRO A 32 -13.53 -4.01 -1.14
CA PRO A 32 -12.93 -3.33 -2.28
C PRO A 32 -12.23 -2.02 -1.91
N GLU A 33 -12.71 -1.33 -0.86
CA GLU A 33 -12.09 -0.10 -0.36
C GLU A 33 -10.70 -0.35 0.22
N ARG A 34 -10.55 -1.39 1.04
CA ARG A 34 -9.26 -1.81 1.60
C ARG A 34 -8.30 -2.21 0.49
N ASP A 35 -8.76 -3.04 -0.44
CA ASP A 35 -7.94 -3.53 -1.56
C ASP A 35 -7.49 -2.39 -2.48
N ALA A 36 -8.34 -1.38 -2.68
CA ALA A 36 -7.99 -0.16 -3.42
C ALA A 36 -6.91 0.65 -2.68
N VAL A 37 -7.03 0.84 -1.36
CA VAL A 37 -6.01 1.53 -0.55
C VAL A 37 -4.69 0.77 -0.57
N TRP A 38 -4.69 -0.54 -0.35
CA TRP A 38 -3.49 -1.36 -0.44
C TRP A 38 -2.84 -1.27 -1.82
N SER A 39 -3.63 -1.31 -2.89
CA SER A 39 -3.13 -1.18 -4.26
C SER A 39 -2.44 0.16 -4.51
N GLU A 40 -3.04 1.27 -4.07
CA GLU A 40 -2.50 2.62 -4.26
C GLU A 40 -1.24 2.84 -3.41
N LEU A 41 -1.22 2.35 -2.16
CA LEU A 41 -0.04 2.44 -1.29
C LEU A 41 1.14 1.63 -1.86
N LEU A 42 0.91 0.40 -2.33
CA LEU A 42 1.94 -0.39 -3.00
C LEU A 42 2.43 0.29 -4.28
N ALA A 43 1.51 0.82 -5.10
CA ALA A 43 1.87 1.55 -6.32
C ALA A 43 2.65 2.85 -6.04
N ALA A 44 2.47 3.45 -4.87
CA ALA A 44 3.26 4.59 -4.41
C ALA A 44 4.63 4.19 -3.84
N GLY A 45 4.87 2.91 -3.57
CA GLY A 45 6.14 2.40 -3.06
C GLY A 45 6.30 2.47 -1.55
N VAL A 46 5.21 2.42 -0.77
CA VAL A 46 5.35 2.38 0.70
C VAL A 46 6.12 1.14 1.16
N ASP A 47 6.87 1.27 2.24
CA ASP A 47 7.69 0.16 2.76
C ASP A 47 6.87 -0.86 3.53
N HIS A 48 5.80 -0.43 4.20
CA HIS A 48 4.93 -1.31 4.99
C HIS A 48 3.45 -0.94 4.83
N LEU A 49 2.62 -1.96 4.66
CA LEU A 49 1.17 -1.88 4.82
C LEU A 49 0.79 -2.21 6.26
N ASN A 50 -0.11 -1.44 6.85
CA ASN A 50 -0.61 -1.66 8.21
C ASN A 50 -1.99 -2.33 8.14
N THR A 51 -2.14 -3.52 8.74
CA THR A 51 -3.42 -4.25 8.84
C THR A 51 -3.32 -5.32 9.92
N ASP A 52 -4.45 -5.65 10.53
CA ASP A 52 -4.57 -6.79 11.45
C ASP A 52 -4.91 -8.10 10.71
N ASP A 53 -5.36 -8.03 9.44
CA ASP A 53 -5.66 -9.18 8.58
C ASP A 53 -4.44 -9.65 7.77
N LEU A 54 -3.47 -10.26 8.46
CA LEU A 54 -2.23 -10.76 7.84
C LEU A 54 -2.51 -11.83 6.75
N ALA A 55 -3.48 -12.71 6.97
CA ALA A 55 -3.84 -13.74 6.00
C ALA A 55 -4.48 -13.14 4.74
N GLY A 56 -5.30 -12.09 4.89
CA GLY A 56 -5.83 -11.32 3.78
C GLY A 56 -4.75 -10.59 3.00
N LEU A 57 -3.81 -9.97 3.70
CA LEU A 57 -2.68 -9.30 3.06
C LEU A 57 -1.81 -10.29 2.26
N GLU A 58 -1.53 -11.48 2.80
CA GLU A 58 -0.81 -12.53 2.08
C GLU A 58 -1.52 -12.90 0.76
N ARG A 59 -2.82 -13.21 0.83
CA ARG A 59 -3.61 -13.57 -0.37
C ARG A 59 -3.59 -12.46 -1.40
N PHE A 60 -3.78 -11.22 -0.96
CA PHE A 60 -3.77 -10.03 -1.80
C PHE A 60 -2.43 -9.85 -2.53
N LEU A 61 -1.29 -9.95 -1.80
CA LEU A 61 0.04 -9.83 -2.40
C LEU A 61 0.33 -10.97 -3.39
N ARG A 62 0.01 -12.22 -3.03
CA ARG A 62 0.21 -13.38 -3.90
C ARG A 62 -0.60 -13.28 -5.20
N ALA A 63 -1.85 -12.83 -5.12
CA ALA A 63 -2.69 -12.63 -6.30
C ALA A 63 -2.10 -11.60 -7.29
N ARG A 64 -1.31 -10.64 -6.80
CA ARG A 64 -0.64 -9.61 -7.61
C ARG A 64 0.71 -10.05 -8.16
N SER A 65 1.39 -10.96 -7.47
CA SER A 65 2.69 -11.51 -7.89
C SER A 65 2.56 -12.71 -8.83
N ALA A 66 1.34 -13.25 -9.02
CA ALA A 66 1.10 -14.32 -9.97
C ALA A 66 1.46 -13.85 -11.40
N PRO A 67 2.27 -14.60 -12.16
CA PRO A 67 2.45 -14.33 -13.58
C PRO A 67 1.09 -14.40 -14.27
N ILE A 68 0.81 -13.47 -15.18
CA ILE A 68 -0.30 -13.63 -16.13
C ILE A 68 0.03 -14.89 -16.95
N PRO A 69 -0.88 -15.88 -17.06
CA PRO A 69 -0.65 -17.05 -17.90
C PRO A 69 -0.47 -16.70 -19.38
#